data_AF-V4NFK4-F1
#
_entry.id   AF-V4NFK4-F1
#
_cell.length_a   1.000
_cell.length_b   1.000
_cell.length_c   1.000
_cell.angle_alpha   90.00
_cell.angle_beta   90.00
_cell.angle_gamma   90.00
#
_symmetry.space_group_name_H-M   'P 1'
#
loop_
_entity.id
_entity.type
_entity.pdbx_description
1 polymer ?
#
loop_
_entity_poly.entity_id
_entity_poly.type
_entity_poly.pdbx_seq_one_letter_code
_entity_poly.pdbx_strand_id
1 'polypeptide(L)'
;MLGSILHRVTGSASVAGVILVAVWLVCLAMGRETYTVFVQYASTPLGLLVWFGLSLAGFIHLTGGLRHLIWDTGASFGPKTADSLTTWTLLLGVALTVAFWAVLFATGKVTL
;
A
#
# COMPACT_ATOMS: atom_id res chain seq x y z
N MET A 1 13.70 -11.86 10.35
CA MET A 1 14.48 -11.30 9.22
C MET A 1 13.62 -10.89 8.02
N LEU A 2 12.83 -11.80 7.42
CA LEU A 2 11.97 -11.49 6.26
C LEU A 2 11.09 -10.24 6.47
N GLY A 3 10.39 -10.15 7.60
CA GLY A 3 9.50 -9.03 7.90
C GLY A 3 10.18 -7.65 7.96
N SER A 4 11.49 -7.58 8.20
CA SER A 4 12.25 -6.32 8.15
C SER A 4 12.68 -5.97 6.72
N ILE A 5 13.02 -6.98 5.90
CA ILE A 5 13.32 -6.78 4.48
C ILE A 5 12.08 -6.27 3.76
N LEU A 6 10.94 -6.95 3.97
CA LEU A 6 9.67 -6.53 3.38
C LEU A 6 9.32 -5.10 3.77
N HIS A 7 9.41 -4.73 5.05
CA HIS A 7 9.10 -3.36 5.50
C HIS A 7 9.95 -2.29 4.80
N ARG A 8 11.24 -2.55 4.53
CA ARG A 8 12.13 -1.64 3.80
C ARG A 8 11.81 -1.56 2.31
N VAL A 9 11.60 -2.71 1.68
CA VAL A 9 11.24 -2.78 0.25
C VAL A 9 9.90 -2.09 0.02
N THR A 10 8.90 -2.37 0.86
CA THR A 10 7.59 -1.73 0.76
C THR A 10 7.65 -0.25 1.08
N GLY A 11 8.49 0.18 2.03
CA GLY A 11 8.74 1.61 2.29
C GLY A 11 9.31 2.33 1.06
N SER A 12 10.27 1.70 0.36
CA SER A 12 10.83 2.25 -0.88
C SER A 12 9.78 2.32 -2.00
N ALA A 13 8.94 1.28 -2.14
CA ALA A 13 7.82 1.29 -3.08
C ALA A 13 6.76 2.35 -2.73
N SER A 14 6.51 2.60 -1.44
CA SER A 14 5.59 3.65 -0.99
C SER A 14 6.09 5.05 -1.37
N VAL A 15 7.40 5.29 -1.41
CA VAL A 15 7.96 6.56 -1.93
C VAL A 15 7.58 6.75 -3.41
N ALA A 16 7.69 5.71 -4.23
CA ALA A 16 7.24 5.76 -5.62
C ALA A 16 5.72 6.02 -5.71
N GLY A 17 4.94 5.45 -4.80
CA GLY A 17 3.50 5.73 -4.68
C GLY A 17 3.19 7.19 -4.36
N VAL A 18 3.95 7.83 -3.46
CA VAL A 18 3.81 9.26 -3.15
C VAL A 18 4.11 10.12 -4.38
N ILE A 19 5.14 9.78 -5.15
CA ILE A 19 5.45 10.47 -6.41
C ILE A 19 4.28 10.34 -7.39
N LEU A 20 3.70 9.15 -7.55
CA LEU A 20 2.55 8.94 -8.43
C LEU A 20 1.32 9.74 -7.98
N VAL A 21 1.06 9.83 -6.67
CA VAL A 21 0.00 10.67 -6.10
C VAL A 21 0.28 12.16 -6.39
N ALA A 22 1.53 12.61 -6.28
CA ALA A 22 1.90 13.98 -6.63
C ALA A 22 1.65 14.27 -8.13
N VAL A 23 2.01 13.35 -9.02
CA VAL A 23 1.71 13.45 -10.46
C VAL A 23 0.20 13.54 -10.69
N TRP A 24 -0.60 12.69 -10.02
CA TRP A 24 -2.06 12.74 -10.09
C TRP A 24 -2.62 14.12 -9.67
N LEU A 25 -2.12 14.69 -8.57
CA LEU A 25 -2.53 16.02 -8.10
C LEU A 25 -2.15 17.13 -9.08
N VAL A 26 -0.97 17.04 -9.70
CA VAL A 26 -0.56 17.98 -10.76
C VAL A 26 -1.48 17.87 -11.97
N CYS A 27 -1.76 16.66 -12.46
CA CYS A 27 -2.69 16.45 -13.57
C CYS A 27 -4.10 16.98 -13.25
N LEU A 28 -4.56 16.81 -12.01
CA LEU A 28 -5.84 17.34 -11.53
C LEU A 28 -5.85 18.88 -11.56
N ALA A 29 -4.75 19.53 -11.16
CA ALA A 29 -4.63 20.99 -11.16
C ALA A 29 -4.49 21.60 -12.57
N MET A 30 -3.92 20.87 -13.52
CA MET A 30 -3.75 21.31 -14.92
C MET A 30 -5.06 21.33 -15.73
N GLY A 31 -6.15 20.80 -15.17
CA GLY A 31 -7.48 20.84 -15.78
C GLY A 31 -7.88 19.54 -16.47
N ARG A 32 -9.08 19.57 -17.05
CA ARG A 32 -9.81 18.37 -17.47
C ARG A 32 -9.07 17.51 -18.50
N GLU A 33 -8.41 18.13 -19.47
CA GLU A 33 -7.72 17.42 -20.55
C GLU A 33 -6.58 16.56 -20.00
N THR A 34 -5.66 17.17 -19.25
CA THR A 34 -4.52 16.47 -18.62
C THR A 34 -4.99 15.41 -17.63
N TYR A 35 -5.99 15.74 -16.80
CA TYR A 35 -6.56 14.77 -15.85
C TYR A 35 -7.16 13.55 -16.55
N THR A 36 -7.84 13.76 -17.68
CA THR A 36 -8.46 12.68 -18.46
C THR A 36 -7.39 11.74 -19.02
N VAL A 37 -6.27 12.28 -19.53
CA VAL A 37 -5.14 11.47 -19.98
C VAL A 37 -4.57 10.62 -18.83
N PHE A 38 -4.37 11.23 -17.65
CA PHE A 38 -3.89 10.47 -16.48
C PHE A 38 -4.84 9.31 -16.15
N VAL A 39 -6.14 9.59 -16.04
CA VAL A 39 -7.15 8.58 -15.71
C VAL A 39 -7.17 7.45 -16.75
N GLN A 40 -7.07 7.76 -18.04
CA GLN A 40 -7.04 6.76 -19.11
C GLN A 40 -5.92 5.73 -18.92
N TYR A 41 -4.71 6.17 -18.56
CA TYR A 41 -3.60 5.26 -18.29
C TYR A 41 -3.75 4.54 -16.94
N ALA A 42 -4.17 5.28 -15.91
CA ALA A 42 -4.34 4.76 -14.55
C ALA A 42 -5.43 3.69 -14.45
N SER A 43 -6.44 3.72 -15.33
CA SER A 43 -7.54 2.75 -15.36
C SER A 43 -7.30 1.53 -16.25
N THR A 44 -6.17 1.46 -16.98
CA THR A 44 -5.82 0.25 -17.74
C THR A 44 -5.55 -0.93 -16.79
N PRO A 45 -5.62 -2.20 -17.26
CA PRO A 45 -5.24 -3.34 -16.43
C PRO A 45 -3.83 -3.23 -15.83
N LEU A 46 -2.88 -2.65 -16.59
CA LEU A 46 -1.53 -2.38 -16.08
C LEU A 46 -1.52 -1.26 -15.04
N GLY A 47 -2.28 -0.18 -15.25
CA GLY A 47 -2.45 0.91 -14.28
C GLY A 47 -3.06 0.42 -12.97
N LEU A 48 -4.09 -0.43 -13.05
CA LEU A 48 -4.71 -1.07 -11.88
C LEU A 48 -3.73 -2.01 -11.17
N LEU A 49 -2.90 -2.76 -11.90
CA LEU A 49 -1.84 -3.57 -11.29
C LEU A 49 -0.83 -2.72 -10.52
N VAL A 50 -0.45 -1.56 -11.04
CA VAL A 50 0.42 -0.59 -10.34
C VAL A 50 -0.25 -0.10 -9.05
N TRP A 51 -1.51 0.32 -9.11
CA TRP A 51 -2.25 0.75 -7.92
C TRP A 51 -2.41 -0.38 -6.89
N PHE A 52 -2.59 -1.62 -7.34
CA PHE A 52 -2.67 -2.78 -6.47
C PHE A 52 -1.34 -3.01 -5.76
N GLY A 53 -0.24 -3.00 -6.50
CA GLY A 53 1.10 -3.12 -5.93
C GLY A 53 1.45 -2.01 -4.94
N LEU A 54 1.10 -0.76 -5.26
CA LEU A 54 1.34 0.39 -4.38
C LEU A 54 0.50 0.34 -3.11
N SER A 55 -0.78 -0.03 -3.20
CA SER A 55 -1.65 -0.19 -2.02
C SER A 55 -1.21 -1.37 -1.14
N LEU A 56 -0.81 -2.50 -1.75
CA LEU A 56 -0.23 -3.64 -1.03
C LEU A 56 1.05 -3.25 -0.28
N ALA A 57 1.97 -2.55 -0.96
CA ALA A 57 3.18 -2.04 -0.34
C ALA A 57 2.85 -1.06 0.80
N GLY A 58 1.94 -0.13 0.57
CA GLY A 58 1.49 0.83 1.57
C GLY A 58 0.92 0.18 2.83
N PHE A 59 0.01 -0.79 2.70
CA PHE A 59 -0.58 -1.47 3.85
C PHE A 59 0.40 -2.36 4.59
N ILE A 60 1.28 -3.09 3.88
CA ILE A 60 2.35 -3.88 4.51
C ILE A 60 3.35 -2.97 5.24
N HIS A 61 3.71 -1.82 4.64
CA HIS A 61 4.59 -0.86 5.29
C HIS A 61 3.94 -0.28 6.56
N LEU A 62 2.66 0.12 6.47
CA LEU A 62 1.88 0.66 7.58
C LEU A 62 1.80 -0.32 8.75
N THR A 63 1.35 -1.55 8.52
CA THR A 63 1.21 -2.56 9.59
C THR A 63 2.58 -3.01 10.13
N GLY A 64 3.60 -3.09 9.28
CA GLY A 64 4.98 -3.29 9.71
C GLY A 64 5.49 -2.15 10.60
N GLY A 65 5.11 -0.91 10.30
CA GLY A 65 5.37 0.27 11.12
C GLY A 65 4.68 0.19 12.48
N LEU A 66 3.42 -0.26 12.53
CA LEU A 66 2.73 -0.50 13.81
C LEU A 66 3.48 -1.52 14.69
N ARG A 67 3.99 -2.59 14.09
CA ARG A 67 4.88 -3.53 14.82
C ARG A 67 6.12 -2.83 15.35
N HIS A 68 6.77 -1.99 14.55
CA HIS A 68 7.95 -1.23 15.00
C HIS A 68 7.60 -0.31 16.18
N LEU A 69 6.49 0.42 16.10
CA LEU A 69 6.01 1.25 17.21
C LEU A 69 5.72 0.41 18.47
N ILE A 70 5.16 -0.80 18.35
CA ILE A 70 4.96 -1.71 19.48
C ILE A 70 6.32 -2.11 20.08
N TRP A 71 7.30 -2.47 19.26
CA TRP A 71 8.64 -2.80 19.74
C TRP A 71 9.32 -1.60 20.41
N ASP A 72 9.13 -0.39 19.92
CA ASP A 72 9.70 0.84 20.50
C ASP A 72 9.18 1.11 21.93
N THR A 73 8.01 0.56 22.31
CA THR A 73 7.48 0.67 23.68
C THR A 73 8.15 -0.25 24.70
N GLY A 74 8.98 -1.20 24.27
CA GLY A 74 9.51 -2.23 25.15
C GLY A 74 8.80 -3.59 25.04
N ALA A 75 7.73 -3.69 24.27
CA ALA A 75 6.85 -4.86 24.23
C ALA A 75 7.27 -5.90 23.17
N SER A 76 6.86 -7.16 23.37
CA SER A 76 6.94 -8.24 22.36
C SER A 76 8.33 -8.55 21.79
N PHE A 77 9.38 -8.49 22.62
CA PHE A 77 10.77 -8.82 22.24
C PHE A 77 11.15 -10.31 22.32
N GLY A 78 10.32 -11.14 22.95
CA GLY A 78 10.57 -12.59 22.97
C GLY A 78 10.56 -13.16 21.54
N PRO A 79 11.43 -14.12 21.19
CA PRO A 79 11.51 -14.63 19.81
C PRO A 79 10.15 -15.08 19.24
N LYS A 80 9.40 -15.87 20.02
CA LYS A 80 8.06 -16.33 19.64
C LYS A 80 7.05 -15.18 19.46
N THR A 81 7.09 -14.17 20.33
CA THR A 81 6.15 -13.04 20.26
C THR A 81 6.51 -12.07 19.14
N ALA A 82 7.81 -11.84 18.89
CA ALA A 82 8.30 -11.05 17.77
C ALA A 82 7.96 -11.68 16.40
N ASP A 83 8.11 -13.00 16.28
CA ASP A 83 7.77 -13.74 15.06
C ASP A 83 6.26 -13.78 14.82
N SER A 84 5.47 -14.02 15.88
CA SER A 84 4.01 -13.97 15.82
C SER A 84 3.52 -12.57 15.40
N LEU A 85 4.03 -11.51 16.03
CA LEU A 85 3.64 -10.14 15.70
C LEU A 85 4.03 -9.77 14.27
N THR A 86 5.18 -10.23 13.78
CA THR A 86 5.57 -10.09 12.38
C THR A 86 4.60 -10.77 11.44
N THR A 87 4.17 -12.00 11.75
CA THR A 87 3.22 -12.76 10.92
C THR A 87 1.86 -12.06 10.89
N TRP A 88 1.33 -11.66 12.05
CA TRP A 88 0.04 -10.99 12.14
C TRP A 88 0.00 -9.65 11.41
N THR A 89 1.06 -8.85 11.51
CA THR A 89 1.12 -7.57 10.80
C THR A 89 1.21 -7.74 9.28
N LEU A 90 1.91 -8.75 8.79
CA LEU A 90 1.91 -9.08 7.35
C LEU A 90 0.53 -9.54 6.86
N LEU A 91 -0.12 -10.46 7.59
CA LEU A 91 -1.47 -10.92 7.26
C LEU A 91 -2.48 -9.77 7.27
N LEU A 92 -2.40 -8.88 8.25
CA LEU A 92 -3.25 -7.70 8.32
C LEU A 92 -3.03 -6.78 7.13
N GLY A 93 -1.78 -6.54 6.71
CA GLY A 93 -1.47 -5.72 5.54
C GLY A 93 -2.09 -6.28 4.25
N VAL A 94 -1.99 -7.60 4.05
CA VAL A 94 -2.64 -8.28 2.91
C VAL A 94 -4.16 -8.20 3.02
N ALA A 95 -4.74 -8.48 4.19
CA ALA A 95 -6.18 -8.43 4.41
C ALA A 95 -6.77 -7.03 4.15
N LEU A 96 -6.09 -5.97 4.61
CA LEU A 96 -6.48 -4.58 4.33
C LEU A 96 -6.43 -4.26 2.84
N THR A 97 -5.42 -4.76 2.13
CA THR A 97 -5.32 -4.59 0.68
C THR A 97 -6.49 -5.27 -0.03
N VAL A 98 -6.78 -6.53 0.30
CA VAL A 98 -7.91 -7.26 -0.30
C VAL A 98 -9.24 -6.57 0.01
N ALA A 99 -9.45 -6.15 1.26
CA ALA A 99 -10.66 -5.43 1.66
C ALA A 99 -10.82 -4.11 0.91
N PHE A 100 -9.73 -3.34 0.76
CA PHE A 100 -9.72 -2.08 0.01
C PHE A 100 -10.15 -2.30 -1.45
N TRP A 101 -9.57 -3.28 -2.14
CA TRP A 101 -9.92 -3.59 -3.53
C TRP A 101 -11.32 -4.18 -3.67
N ALA A 102 -11.75 -5.04 -2.74
CA ALA A 102 -13.11 -5.57 -2.72
C ALA A 102 -14.15 -4.44 -2.64
N VAL A 103 -13.91 -3.41 -1.82
CA VAL A 103 -14.78 -2.23 -1.74
C VAL A 103 -14.77 -1.45 -3.07
N LEU A 104 -13.60 -1.26 -3.70
CA LEU A 104 -13.51 -0.54 -4.98
C LEU A 104 -14.30 -1.24 -6.10
N PHE A 105 -14.23 -2.57 -6.18
CA PHE A 105 -15.02 -3.34 -7.13
C PHE A 105 -16.51 -3.33 -6.78
N ALA A 106 -16.87 -3.55 -5.51
CA ALA A 106 -18.27 -3.59 -5.06
C ALA A 106 -19.00 -2.26 -5.27
N THR A 107 -18.28 -1.13 -5.23
CA THR A 107 -18.83 0.22 -5.44
C THR A 107 -18.74 0.69 -6.90
N GLY A 108 -18.25 -0.14 -7.82
CA GLY A 108 -18.10 0.20 -9.24
C GLY A 108 -17.05 1.29 -9.51
N LYS A 109 -16.13 1.55 -8.55
CA LYS A 109 -15.02 2.51 -8.73
C LYS A 109 -13.90 1.94 -9.59
N VAL A 110 -13.78 0.62 -9.63
CA VAL A 110 -12.87 -0.13 -10.49
C VAL A 110 -13.66 -1.20 -11.23
N THR A 111 -13.43 -1.33 -12.52
CA THR A 111 -13.95 -2.38 -13.40
C THR A 111 -12.80 -2.89 -14.27
N LEU A 112 -12.82 -4.17 -14.64
CA LEU A 112 -11.84 -4.78 -15.55
C LEU A 112 -12.31 -4.74 -17.00
#